data_AF-A0A387H9H4-F1
#
_entry.id   AF-A0A387H9H4-F1
#
_cell.length_a   1.000
_cell.length_b   1.000
_cell.length_c   1.000
_cell.angle_alpha   90.00
_cell.angle_beta   90.00
_cell.angle_gamma   90.00
#
_symmetry.space_group_name_H-M   'P 1'
#
loop_
_entity.id
_entity.type
_entity.pdbx_description
1 polymer ?
#
loop_
_entity_poly.entity_id
_entity_poly.type
_entity_poly.pdbx_seq_one_letter_code
_entity_poly.pdbx_strand_id
1 'polypeptide(L)'
;MVRNNVDMVIFMLAERQPAPKSQQSLDAHYARHDEIVQSSNIEQTLREIGRSVGIDKDVFNRAVADQAILERLNKLTEQATDEFEVEGTPPFFVNGKKITGAPSLEEMRSAIAAALNGH
;
A
#
# COMPACT_ATOMS: atom_id res chain seq x y z
N MET A 1 2.15 -12.17 10.18
CA MET A 1 0.92 -11.41 10.50
C MET A 1 1.24 -10.11 11.26
N VAL A 2 2.28 -9.38 10.84
CA VAL A 2 2.53 -7.99 11.22
C VAL A 2 2.61 -7.27 9.88
N ARG A 3 1.46 -6.91 9.29
CA ARG A 3 1.44 -6.27 7.97
C ARG A 3 0.38 -5.19 7.87
N ASN A 4 -0.87 -5.46 8.27
CA ASN A 4 -1.92 -4.47 8.04
C ASN A 4 -1.66 -3.13 8.76
N ASN A 5 -1.41 -3.11 10.07
CA ASN A 5 -1.27 -1.84 10.80
C ASN A 5 0.01 -1.04 10.43
N VAL A 6 1.11 -1.70 10.09
CA VAL A 6 2.36 -1.04 9.68
C VAL A 6 2.22 -0.44 8.28
N ASP A 7 1.73 -1.24 7.33
CA ASP A 7 1.48 -0.79 5.96
C ASP A 7 0.44 0.33 5.93
N MET A 8 -0.59 0.26 6.79
CA MET A 8 -1.57 1.33 6.98
C MET A 8 -0.93 2.64 7.40
N VAL A 9 -0.01 2.63 8.37
CA VAL A 9 0.71 3.85 8.77
C VAL A 9 1.54 4.40 7.60
N ILE A 10 2.23 3.53 6.86
CA ILE A 10 3.03 3.92 5.70
C ILE A 10 2.14 4.57 4.62
N PHE A 11 0.97 4.01 4.34
CA PHE A 11 0.01 4.58 3.39
C PHE A 11 -0.61 5.88 3.91
N MET A 12 -0.94 5.99 5.19
CA MET A 12 -1.43 7.23 5.78
C MET A 12 -0.40 8.36 5.67
N LEU A 13 0.89 8.06 5.84
CA LEU A 13 1.98 9.01 5.62
C LEU A 13 2.06 9.45 4.16
N ALA A 14 1.93 8.51 3.22
CA ALA A 14 1.97 8.80 1.79
C ALA A 14 0.75 9.62 1.31
N GLU A 15 -0.46 9.27 1.74
CA GLU A 15 -1.72 9.93 1.37
C GLU A 15 -1.79 11.39 1.83
N ARG A 16 -1.09 11.73 2.92
CA ARG A 16 -1.04 13.08 3.46
C ARG A 16 -0.15 14.04 2.70
N GLN A 17 0.60 13.55 1.72
CA GLN A 17 1.62 14.33 1.04
C GLN A 17 1.35 14.42 -0.45
N PRO A 18 1.63 15.57 -1.09
CA PRO A 18 1.53 15.66 -2.53
C PRO A 18 2.65 14.86 -3.21
N ALA A 19 2.45 14.51 -4.48
CA ALA A 19 3.57 14.08 -5.32
C ALA A 19 4.61 15.22 -5.45
N PRO A 20 5.92 14.91 -5.51
CA PRO A 20 6.54 13.58 -5.51
C PRO A 20 6.78 13.01 -4.10
N LYS A 21 6.48 13.77 -3.05
CA LYS A 21 6.83 13.43 -1.66
C LYS A 21 6.11 12.17 -1.17
N SER A 22 4.87 11.96 -1.58
CA SER A 22 4.13 10.71 -1.35
C SER A 22 4.93 9.48 -1.82
N GLN A 23 5.41 9.50 -3.06
CA GLN A 23 6.21 8.42 -3.63
C GLN A 23 7.55 8.25 -2.89
N GLN A 24 8.23 9.35 -2.58
CA GLN A 24 9.49 9.30 -1.81
C GLN A 24 9.29 8.69 -0.42
N SER A 25 8.16 8.98 0.23
CA SER A 25 7.79 8.37 1.51
C SER A 25 7.61 6.86 1.35
N LEU A 26 6.84 6.41 0.37
CA LEU A 26 6.63 4.99 0.10
C LEU A 26 7.96 4.28 -0.17
N ASP A 27 8.74 4.79 -1.12
CA ASP A 27 10.03 4.22 -1.52
C ASP A 27 10.97 4.08 -0.33
N ALA A 28 11.04 5.10 0.52
CA ALA A 28 11.93 5.10 1.67
C ALA A 28 11.54 4.10 2.77
N HIS A 29 10.24 3.83 2.95
CA HIS A 29 9.75 2.83 3.88
C HIS A 29 9.93 1.41 3.31
N TYR A 30 9.60 1.19 2.04
CA TYR A 30 9.79 -0.11 1.39
C TYR A 30 11.26 -0.48 1.23
N ALA A 31 12.14 0.48 0.93
CA ALA A 31 13.58 0.24 0.84
C ALA A 31 14.21 -0.18 2.18
N ARG A 32 13.57 0.17 3.31
CA ARG A 32 13.99 -0.19 4.67
C ARG A 32 13.01 -1.15 5.34
N HIS A 33 12.27 -1.91 4.56
CA HIS A 33 11.26 -2.83 5.07
C HIS A 33 11.87 -3.86 6.04
N ASP A 34 13.08 -4.37 5.77
CA ASP A 34 13.75 -5.32 6.66
C ASP A 34 14.09 -4.70 8.04
N GLU A 35 14.47 -3.42 8.07
CA GLU A 35 14.71 -2.67 9.30
C GLU A 35 13.42 -2.52 10.12
N ILE A 36 12.30 -2.20 9.45
CA ILE A 36 10.99 -2.09 10.08
C ILE A 36 10.57 -3.42 10.71
N VAL A 37 10.73 -4.53 9.97
CA VAL A 37 10.34 -5.88 10.43
C VAL A 37 11.17 -6.34 11.63
N GLN A 38 12.45 -5.95 11.69
CA GLN A 38 13.37 -6.35 12.75
C GLN A 38 13.37 -5.40 13.94
N SER A 39 12.66 -4.27 13.85
CA SER A 39 12.68 -3.23 14.87
C SER A 39 11.99 -3.66 16.17
N SER A 40 12.64 -3.37 17.29
CA SER A 40 12.04 -3.47 18.64
C SER A 40 11.11 -2.30 18.97
N ASN A 41 11.16 -1.21 18.19
CA ASN A 41 10.27 -0.05 18.30
C ASN A 41 9.87 0.44 16.90
N ILE A 42 8.84 -0.20 16.34
CA ILE A 42 8.37 0.06 14.97
C ILE A 42 7.98 1.53 14.78
N GLU A 43 7.27 2.15 15.71
CA GLU A 43 6.84 3.55 15.57
C GLU A 43 8.05 4.49 15.44
N GLN A 44 9.06 4.30 16.30
CA GLN A 44 10.28 5.09 16.22
C GLN A 44 10.99 4.89 14.89
N THR A 45 11.13 3.65 14.42
CA THR A 45 11.74 3.34 13.13
C THR A 45 10.97 4.02 11.99
N LEU A 46 9.65 3.94 11.94
CA LEU A 46 8.83 4.62 10.93
C LEU A 46 9.04 6.15 10.94
N ARG A 47 9.15 6.77 12.13
CA ARG A 47 9.44 8.20 12.26
C ARG A 47 10.84 8.57 11.76
N GLU A 48 11.83 7.75 12.08
CA GLU A 48 13.21 7.95 11.62
C GLU A 48 13.31 7.82 10.09
N ILE A 49 12.60 6.86 9.53
CA ILE A 49 12.47 6.65 8.09
C ILE A 49 11.79 7.84 7.41
N GLY A 50 10.65 8.28 7.92
CA GLY A 50 9.96 9.48 7.42
C GLY A 50 10.83 10.73 7.50
N ARG A 51 11.55 10.92 8.62
CA ARG A 51 12.45 12.07 8.80
C ARG A 51 13.57 12.11 7.79
N SER A 52 14.13 10.97 7.39
CA SER A 52 15.21 10.94 6.39
C SER A 52 14.75 11.40 5.00
N VAL A 53 13.45 11.40 4.73
CA VAL A 53 12.85 11.98 3.52
C VAL A 53 12.11 13.28 3.80
N GLY A 54 12.37 13.91 4.96
CA GLY A 54 11.87 15.25 5.30
C GLY A 54 10.40 15.29 5.76
N ILE A 55 9.87 14.20 6.32
CA ILE A 55 8.62 14.21 7.07
C ILE A 55 8.93 14.59 8.52
N ASP A 56 8.47 15.76 8.96
CA ASP A 56 8.63 16.17 10.35
C ASP A 56 7.63 15.47 11.30
N LYS A 57 7.88 15.61 12.61
CA LYS A 57 7.10 14.96 13.67
C LYS A 57 5.63 15.36 13.64
N ASP A 58 5.31 16.61 13.34
CA ASP A 58 3.93 17.11 13.37
C ASP A 58 3.16 16.61 12.16
N VAL A 59 3.80 16.57 10.98
CA VAL A 59 3.24 15.94 9.79
C VAL A 59 2.97 14.45 10.04
N PHE A 60 3.93 13.74 10.64
CA PHE A 60 3.76 12.34 11.00
C PHE A 60 2.57 12.15 11.95
N ASN A 61 2.50 12.93 13.01
CA ASN A 61 1.42 12.84 14.01
C ASN A 61 0.05 13.13 13.38
N ARG A 62 -0.06 14.15 12.52
CA ARG A 62 -1.30 14.45 11.80
C ARG A 62 -1.69 13.36 10.82
N ALA A 63 -0.72 12.67 10.23
CA ALA A 63 -0.98 11.57 9.33
C ALA A 63 -1.59 10.39 10.07
N VAL A 64 -0.93 9.90 11.12
CA VAL A 64 -1.40 8.73 11.88
C VAL A 64 -2.68 8.98 12.68
N ALA A 65 -3.01 10.24 12.96
CA ALA A 65 -4.26 10.62 13.62
C ALA A 65 -5.44 10.84 12.66
N ASP A 66 -5.24 10.75 11.34
CA ASP A 66 -6.30 11.00 10.36
C ASP A 66 -7.30 9.83 10.27
N GLN A 67 -8.45 9.98 10.92
CA GLN A 67 -9.51 8.98 10.91
C GLN A 67 -10.14 8.81 9.52
N ALA A 68 -10.25 9.86 8.72
CA ALA A 68 -10.88 9.78 7.40
C ALA A 68 -10.02 8.97 6.42
N ILE A 69 -8.69 9.10 6.50
CA ILE A 69 -7.77 8.26 5.72
C ILE A 69 -7.80 6.83 6.24
N LEU A 70 -7.79 6.64 7.55
CA LEU A 70 -7.85 5.32 8.16
C LEU A 70 -9.11 4.54 7.73
N GLU A 71 -10.28 5.16 7.85
CA GLU A 71 -11.58 4.58 7.47
C GLU A 71 -11.62 4.21 5.99
N ARG A 72 -11.12 5.10 5.12
CA ARG A 72 -11.03 4.83 3.68
C ARG A 72 -10.16 3.62 3.37
N LEU A 73 -8.98 3.55 3.95
CA LEU A 73 -8.06 2.45 3.72
C LEU A 73 -8.61 1.13 4.26
N ASN A 74 -9.22 1.13 5.45
CA ASN A 74 -9.91 -0.04 5.99
C ASN A 74 -11.02 -0.53 5.05
N LYS A 75 -11.85 0.39 4.53
CA LYS A 75 -12.91 0.04 3.57
C LYS A 75 -12.36 -0.58 2.29
N LEU A 76 -11.23 -0.07 1.79
CA LEU A 76 -10.56 -0.65 0.61
C LEU A 76 -10.03 -2.06 0.92
N THR A 77 -9.46 -2.27 2.11
CA THR A 77 -9.01 -3.59 2.56
C THR A 77 -10.17 -4.57 2.70
N GLU A 78 -11.27 -4.16 3.35
CA GLU A 78 -12.49 -4.96 3.51
C GLU A 78 -13.10 -5.33 2.16
N GLN A 79 -13.20 -4.38 1.23
CA GLN A 79 -13.68 -4.66 -0.11
C GLN A 79 -12.77 -5.70 -0.81
N ALA A 80 -11.45 -5.56 -0.70
CA ALA A 80 -10.52 -6.50 -1.29
C ALA A 80 -10.67 -7.92 -0.72
N THR A 81 -10.89 -8.06 0.59
CA THR A 81 -11.06 -9.38 1.22
C THR A 81 -12.44 -9.97 1.00
N ASP A 82 -13.49 -9.18 1.15
CA ASP A 82 -14.86 -9.68 1.28
C ASP A 82 -15.57 -9.75 -0.07
N GLU A 83 -15.33 -8.80 -0.97
CA GLU A 83 -15.95 -8.78 -2.30
C GLU A 83 -15.07 -9.45 -3.36
N PHE A 84 -13.75 -9.29 -3.27
CA PHE A 84 -12.79 -9.78 -4.27
C PHE A 84 -12.02 -11.04 -3.83
N GLU A 85 -12.22 -11.49 -2.58
CA GLU A 85 -11.59 -12.69 -2.01
C GLU A 85 -10.06 -12.67 -2.16
N VAL A 86 -9.43 -11.52 -1.95
CA VAL A 86 -7.97 -11.37 -2.05
C VAL A 86 -7.30 -12.04 -0.85
N GLU A 87 -6.72 -13.22 -1.08
CA GLU A 87 -6.05 -14.03 -0.05
C GLU A 87 -4.52 -13.81 0.01
N GLY A 88 -3.94 -13.15 -1.01
CA GLY A 88 -2.51 -12.89 -1.09
C GLY A 88 -2.10 -12.20 -2.38
N THR A 89 -0.95 -11.52 -2.36
CA THR A 89 -0.44 -10.74 -3.49
C THR A 89 0.46 -11.53 -4.44
N PRO A 90 0.44 -11.25 -5.76
CA PRO A 90 -0.51 -10.38 -6.47
C PRO A 90 -1.70 -11.18 -7.05
N PRO A 91 -2.97 -10.78 -6.76
CA PRO A 91 -4.06 -11.00 -7.68
C PRO A 91 -4.26 -9.76 -8.56
N PHE A 92 -4.53 -9.96 -9.84
CA PHE A 92 -4.97 -8.90 -10.75
C PHE A 92 -6.44 -9.10 -11.09
N PHE A 93 -7.17 -8.02 -11.34
CA PHE A 93 -8.54 -8.07 -11.83
C PHE A 93 -8.63 -7.32 -13.15
N VAL A 94 -9.08 -8.00 -14.20
CA VAL A 94 -9.30 -7.41 -15.53
C VAL A 94 -10.76 -7.63 -15.91
N ASN A 95 -11.57 -6.55 -15.96
CA ASN A 95 -13.03 -6.60 -16.15
C ASN A 95 -13.73 -7.64 -15.25
N GLY A 96 -13.41 -7.65 -13.96
CA GLY A 96 -13.99 -8.59 -12.98
C GLY A 96 -13.41 -10.00 -13.02
N LYS A 97 -12.57 -10.35 -14.00
CA LYS A 97 -11.86 -11.63 -14.02
C LYS A 97 -10.62 -11.57 -13.14
N LYS A 98 -10.61 -12.40 -12.09
CA LYS A 98 -9.46 -12.60 -11.20
C LYS A 98 -8.36 -13.39 -11.91
N ILE A 99 -7.13 -12.91 -11.84
CA ILE A 99 -5.90 -13.54 -12.32
C ILE A 99 -5.01 -13.71 -11.11
N THR A 100 -4.68 -14.96 -10.79
CA THR A 100 -3.83 -15.34 -9.65
C THR A 100 -2.57 -16.05 -10.12
N GLY A 101 -1.59 -16.15 -9.23
CA GLY A 101 -0.23 -16.54 -9.61
C GLY A 101 0.47 -15.40 -10.34
N ALA A 102 1.80 -15.32 -10.27
CA ALA A 102 2.56 -14.25 -10.90
C ALA A 102 2.48 -14.40 -12.43
N PRO A 103 1.57 -13.69 -13.13
CA PRO A 103 1.36 -13.93 -14.55
C PRO A 103 2.54 -13.32 -15.31
N SER A 104 2.93 -13.97 -16.41
CA SER A 104 3.84 -13.37 -17.36
C SER A 104 3.24 -12.11 -17.98
N LEU A 105 4.12 -11.25 -18.51
CA LEU A 105 3.69 -10.04 -19.22
C LEU A 105 2.74 -10.36 -20.38
N GLU A 106 2.99 -11.46 -21.11
CA GLU A 106 2.17 -11.88 -22.24
C GLU A 106 0.78 -12.37 -21.82
N GLU A 107 0.67 -13.09 -20.70
CA GLU A 107 -0.62 -13.48 -20.12
C GLU A 107 -1.43 -12.25 -19.70
N MET A 108 -0.78 -11.26 -19.09
CA MET A 108 -1.42 -10.00 -18.73
C MET A 108 -1.88 -9.21 -19.96
N ARG A 109 -1.04 -9.08 -20.99
CA ARG A 109 -1.39 -8.42 -22.26
C ARG A 109 -2.57 -9.10 -22.93
N SER A 110 -2.59 -10.42 -22.97
CA SER A 110 -3.67 -11.20 -23.57
C SER A 110 -4.98 -11.01 -22.80
N ALA A 111 -4.94 -11.01 -21.47
CA ALA A 111 -6.11 -10.77 -20.64
C ALA A 111 -6.69 -9.36 -20.86
N ILE A 112 -5.85 -8.33 -20.92
CA ILE A 112 -6.26 -6.96 -21.20
C ILE A 112 -6.84 -6.85 -22.62
N ALA A 113 -6.19 -7.41 -23.63
CA ALA A 113 -6.67 -7.38 -25.01
C ALA A 113 -8.03 -8.07 -25.17
N ALA A 114 -8.22 -9.23 -24.52
CA ALA A 114 -9.51 -9.93 -24.52
C ALA A 114 -10.61 -9.08 -23.86
N ALA A 115 -10.30 -8.36 -22.78
CA ALA A 115 -11.25 -7.51 -22.08
C ALA A 115 -11.67 -6.26 -22.87
N LEU A 116 -10.83 -5.78 -23.79
CA LEU A 116 -11.15 -4.63 -24.65
C LEU A 116 -12.03 -4.98 -25.86
N ASN A 117 -12.09 -6.25 -26.26
CA ASN A 117 -12.82 -6.72 -27.44
C ASN A 117 -14.20 -7.34 -27.10
N GLY A 118 -14.60 -7.35 -25.82
CA GLY A 118 -15.82 -8.00 -25.33
C GLY A 118 -17.05 -7.09 -25.27
N HIS A 119 -17.31 -6.30 -26.31
CA HIS A 119 -18.55 -5.52 -26.51
C HIS A 119 -19.36 -6.06 -27.68
#